data_AF-A0A173WVH7-F1
#
_entry.id   AF-A0A173WVH7-F1
#
_cell.length_a   1.000
_cell.length_b   1.000
_cell.length_c   1.000
_cell.angle_alpha   90.00
_cell.angle_beta   90.00
_cell.angle_gamma   90.00
#
_symmetry.space_group_name_H-M   'P 1'
#
loop_
_entity.id
_entity.type
_entity.pdbx_description
1 polymer ?
#
loop_
_entity_poly.entity_id
_entity_poly.type
_entity_poly.pdbx_seq_one_letter_code
_entity_poly.pdbx_strand_id
1 'polypeptide(L)'
;MENKFDYQSVPYGFAHCFNSQCVHKEECLHHLAATNCTSQCPTLSIINPNCIPADTTNCPHFRKALKCRVAWGIRHLLDNVPHKCAAPMRNQLVGHFGKTTYYRFYRQEQGLFPKAQAYIRQVFKQYGIAEEPKFERYSEEYSYND
;
A
#
# COMPACT_ATOMS: atom_id res chain seq x y z
N MET A 1 17.64 0.44 -15.37
CA MET A 1 17.36 1.15 -14.11
C MET A 1 17.07 0.09 -13.08
N GLU A 2 17.97 -0.08 -12.10
CA GLU A 2 17.75 -1.05 -11.02
C GLU A 2 16.48 -0.68 -10.26
N ASN A 3 15.48 -1.55 -10.36
CA ASN A 3 14.25 -1.48 -9.57
C ASN A 3 14.61 -1.86 -8.13
N LYS A 4 15.31 -0.96 -7.42
CA LYS A 4 15.80 -1.20 -6.07
C LYS A 4 14.61 -1.42 -5.15
N PHE A 5 14.52 -2.61 -4.56
CA PHE A 5 13.52 -2.92 -3.54
C PHE A 5 13.81 -2.09 -2.30
N ASP A 6 12.85 -1.28 -1.87
CA ASP A 6 12.97 -0.55 -0.61
C ASP A 6 12.52 -1.43 0.55
N TYR A 7 13.48 -2.03 1.24
CA TYR A 7 13.19 -2.89 2.38
C TYR A 7 12.56 -2.13 3.55
N GLN A 8 12.76 -0.80 3.66
CA GLN A 8 12.13 0.00 4.72
C GLN A 8 10.60 0.11 4.52
N SER A 9 10.10 -0.17 3.32
CA SER A 9 8.66 -0.24 3.03
C SER A 9 7.98 -1.52 3.56
N VAL A 10 8.76 -2.56 3.92
CA VAL A 10 8.22 -3.83 4.41
C VAL A 10 7.58 -3.62 5.80
N PRO A 11 6.28 -3.90 5.98
CA PRO A 11 5.62 -3.70 7.25
C PRO A 11 6.18 -4.61 8.35
N TYR A 12 6.20 -4.10 9.58
CA TYR A 12 6.51 -4.92 10.74
C TYR A 12 5.59 -6.15 10.81
N GLY A 13 6.18 -7.32 10.99
CA GLY A 13 5.47 -8.59 11.07
C GLY A 13 5.12 -9.23 9.71
N PHE A 14 5.37 -8.56 8.58
CA PHE A 14 5.22 -9.20 7.26
C PHE A 14 6.15 -10.42 7.17
N ALA A 15 5.60 -11.57 6.80
CA ALA A 15 6.34 -12.81 6.78
C ALA A 15 7.32 -12.88 5.61
N HIS A 16 8.45 -13.55 5.80
CA HIS A 16 9.47 -13.80 4.80
C HIS A 16 9.43 -15.27 4.38
N CYS A 17 9.77 -15.59 3.14
CA CYS A 17 9.89 -16.97 2.68
C CYS A 17 11.26 -17.21 2.03
N PHE A 18 12.06 -18.07 2.63
CA PHE A 18 13.39 -18.43 2.15
C PHE A 18 13.39 -19.70 1.27
N ASN A 19 12.22 -20.23 0.89
CA ASN A 19 12.15 -21.42 0.04
C ASN A 19 12.57 -21.09 -1.41
N SER A 20 13.84 -21.31 -1.71
CA SER A 20 14.46 -21.07 -3.02
C SER A 20 14.06 -22.09 -4.11
N GLN A 21 13.36 -23.17 -3.72
CA GLN A 21 12.83 -24.19 -4.62
C GLN A 21 11.39 -23.90 -5.08
N CYS A 22 10.75 -22.87 -4.53
CA CYS A 22 9.38 -22.50 -4.92
C CYS A 22 9.34 -22.07 -6.39
N VAL A 23 8.39 -22.62 -7.16
CA VAL A 23 8.22 -22.29 -8.58
C VAL A 23 7.82 -20.83 -8.80
N HIS A 24 7.20 -20.20 -7.80
CA HIS A 24 6.74 -18.81 -7.83
C HIS A 24 7.75 -17.80 -7.27
N LYS A 25 8.96 -18.22 -6.90
CA LYS A 25 9.90 -17.40 -6.09
C LYS A 25 10.23 -16.02 -6.69
N GLU A 26 10.34 -15.92 -8.02
CA GLU A 26 10.70 -14.69 -8.71
C GLU A 26 9.56 -13.66 -8.70
N GLU A 27 8.31 -14.13 -8.59
CA GLU A 27 7.11 -13.29 -8.55
C GLU A 27 6.52 -13.18 -7.14
N CYS A 28 7.11 -13.82 -6.13
CA CYS A 28 6.55 -13.89 -4.78
C CYS A 28 7.09 -12.77 -3.87
N LEU A 29 6.18 -11.96 -3.31
CA LEU A 29 6.51 -10.85 -2.43
C LEU A 29 7.21 -11.30 -1.13
N HIS A 30 6.84 -12.46 -0.58
CA HIS A 30 7.52 -13.02 0.61
C HIS A 30 8.97 -13.40 0.33
N HIS A 31 9.26 -13.92 -0.87
CA HIS A 31 10.61 -14.26 -1.29
C HIS A 31 11.41 -13.02 -1.68
N LEU A 32 10.77 -12.05 -2.32
CA LEU A 32 11.36 -10.75 -2.63
C LEU A 32 11.77 -10.01 -1.34
N ALA A 33 10.92 -9.99 -0.32
CA ALA A 33 11.27 -9.44 0.99
C ALA A 33 12.44 -10.20 1.62
N ALA A 34 12.41 -11.55 1.58
CA ALA A 34 13.46 -12.40 2.15
C ALA A 34 14.84 -12.16 1.53
N THR A 35 14.91 -12.03 0.21
CA THR A 35 16.16 -11.82 -0.54
C THR A 35 16.73 -10.41 -0.39
N ASN A 36 15.90 -9.42 -0.02
CA ASN A 36 16.31 -8.04 0.18
C ASN A 36 16.42 -7.66 1.67
N CYS A 37 16.40 -8.64 2.58
CA CYS A 37 16.53 -8.37 4.01
C CYS A 37 17.87 -7.71 4.35
N THR A 38 17.84 -6.82 5.34
CA THR A 38 19.02 -6.06 5.78
C THR A 38 19.35 -6.38 7.23
N SER A 39 20.59 -6.10 7.64
CA SER A 39 21.02 -6.24 9.03
C SER A 39 20.34 -5.26 10.01
N GLN A 40 19.51 -4.33 9.52
CA GLN A 40 18.75 -3.40 10.35
C GLN A 40 17.60 -4.08 11.12
N CYS A 41 17.13 -5.25 10.65
CA CYS A 41 16.11 -6.04 11.32
C CYS A 41 16.73 -7.31 11.92
N PRO A 42 17.04 -7.34 13.23
CA PRO A 42 17.72 -8.48 13.85
C PRO A 42 16.85 -9.74 13.92
N THR A 43 15.53 -9.58 13.84
CA THR A 43 14.56 -10.68 13.81
C THR A 43 13.59 -10.49 12.66
N LEU A 44 13.14 -11.60 12.10
CA LEU A 44 12.20 -11.63 10.97
C LEU A 44 11.06 -12.60 11.28
N SER A 45 9.84 -12.23 10.91
CA SER A 45 8.74 -13.18 10.77
C SER A 45 8.99 -14.04 9.54
N ILE A 46 8.92 -15.37 9.67
CA ILE A 46 9.07 -16.30 8.54
C ILE A 46 7.81 -17.14 8.38
N ILE A 47 7.49 -17.49 7.14
CA ILE A 47 6.53 -18.56 6.85
C ILE A 47 7.12 -19.84 7.43
N ASN A 48 6.34 -20.54 8.26
CA ASN A 48 6.75 -21.81 8.85
C ASN A 48 7.14 -22.80 7.73
N PRO A 49 8.41 -23.24 7.64
CA PRO A 49 8.86 -24.14 6.58
C PRO A 49 8.07 -25.46 6.52
N ASN A 50 7.57 -25.94 7.66
CA ASN A 50 6.75 -27.15 7.73
C ASN A 50 5.34 -26.97 7.12
N CYS A 51 4.94 -25.73 6.83
CA CYS A 51 3.67 -25.40 6.18
C CYS A 51 3.85 -25.05 4.69
N ILE A 52 5.05 -25.26 4.14
CA ILE A 52 5.33 -25.09 2.71
C ILE A 52 5.20 -26.47 2.05
N PRO A 53 4.30 -26.63 1.06
CA PRO A 53 4.14 -27.91 0.38
C PRO A 53 5.37 -28.24 -0.48
N ALA A 54 5.65 -29.54 -0.66
CA ALA A 54 6.72 -30.00 -1.55
C ALA A 54 6.47 -29.60 -3.01
N ASP A 55 5.21 -29.73 -3.47
CA ASP A 55 4.76 -29.14 -4.74
C ASP A 55 4.24 -27.72 -4.48
N THR A 56 4.93 -26.74 -5.04
CA THR A 56 4.62 -25.31 -4.86
C THR A 56 3.80 -24.72 -6.00
N THR A 57 3.34 -25.54 -6.96
CA THR A 57 2.52 -25.09 -8.09
C THR A 57 1.28 -24.32 -7.63
N ASN A 58 0.62 -24.80 -6.57
CA ASN A 58 -0.50 -24.13 -5.89
C ASN A 58 -0.12 -23.70 -4.47
N CYS A 59 1.01 -23.00 -4.33
CA CYS A 59 1.49 -22.55 -3.02
C CYS A 59 0.44 -21.65 -2.32
N PRO A 60 -0.06 -22.03 -1.12
CA PRO A 60 -1.09 -21.26 -0.42
C PRO A 60 -0.58 -19.93 0.13
N HIS A 61 0.73 -19.78 0.24
CA HIS A 61 1.39 -18.55 0.68
C HIS A 61 1.87 -17.69 -0.49
N PHE A 62 1.56 -18.06 -1.74
CA PHE A 62 1.97 -17.27 -2.88
C PHE A 62 1.27 -15.91 -2.85
N ARG A 63 2.09 -14.85 -2.86
CA ARG A 63 1.63 -13.48 -2.94
C ARG A 63 2.38 -12.80 -4.06
N LYS A 64 1.68 -12.38 -5.12
CA LYS A 64 2.31 -11.76 -6.27
C LYS A 64 2.94 -10.41 -5.88
N ALA A 65 4.20 -10.21 -6.25
CA ALA A 65 4.94 -8.97 -6.06
C ALA A 65 4.49 -7.93 -7.09
N LEU A 66 3.29 -7.37 -6.89
CA LEU A 66 2.75 -6.32 -7.73
C LEU A 66 3.00 -4.96 -7.09
N LYS A 67 3.62 -4.08 -7.86
CA LYS A 67 3.63 -2.64 -7.54
C LYS A 67 2.30 -2.04 -7.95
N CYS A 68 1.84 -1.10 -7.15
CA CYS A 68 0.67 -0.30 -7.43
C CYS A 68 1.03 1.18 -7.36
N ARG A 69 0.32 1.97 -8.17
CA ARG A 69 0.46 3.42 -8.17
C ARG A 69 -0.17 3.99 -6.90
N VAL A 70 0.66 4.43 -5.98
CA VAL A 70 0.27 5.08 -4.72
C VAL A 70 0.28 6.59 -4.90
N ALA A 71 -0.76 7.26 -4.41
CA ALA A 71 -0.86 8.71 -4.38
C ALA A 71 -0.45 9.25 -3.01
N TRP A 72 0.08 10.47 -2.96
CA TRP A 72 0.56 11.08 -1.73
C TRP A 72 0.09 12.52 -1.60
N GLY A 73 -0.29 12.87 -0.37
CA GLY A 73 -0.78 14.19 -0.05
C GLY A 73 -2.28 14.32 -0.29
N ILE A 74 -2.92 15.12 0.57
CA ILE A 74 -4.30 15.60 0.40
C ILE A 74 -4.44 17.04 0.90
N ARG A 75 -3.34 17.78 0.98
CA ARG A 75 -3.32 19.14 1.54
C ARG A 75 -4.18 20.06 0.70
N HIS A 76 -4.04 19.95 -0.62
CA HIS A 76 -4.73 20.75 -1.60
C HIS A 76 -5.95 20.05 -2.20
N LEU A 77 -6.35 18.89 -1.64
CA LEU A 77 -7.41 18.05 -2.17
C LEU A 77 -8.74 18.81 -2.29
N LEU A 78 -9.03 19.70 -1.33
CA LEU A 78 -10.31 20.40 -1.22
C LEU A 78 -10.24 21.87 -1.66
N ASP A 79 -9.12 22.34 -2.21
CA ASP A 79 -8.92 23.77 -2.50
C ASP A 79 -9.90 24.31 -3.56
N ASN A 80 -10.22 23.49 -4.57
CA ASN A 80 -11.15 23.85 -5.64
C ASN A 80 -12.57 23.32 -5.42
N VAL A 81 -12.83 22.72 -4.25
CA VAL A 81 -14.16 22.22 -3.89
C VAL A 81 -15.05 23.40 -3.48
N PRO A 82 -16.34 23.43 -3.87
CA PRO A 82 -17.26 24.46 -3.41
C PRO A 82 -17.24 24.61 -1.89
N HIS A 83 -17.09 25.85 -1.39
CA HIS A 83 -16.87 26.13 0.03
C HIS A 83 -17.89 25.44 0.96
N LYS A 84 -19.17 25.39 0.54
CA LYS A 84 -20.25 24.72 1.28
C LYS A 84 -20.07 23.20 1.43
N CYS A 85 -19.31 22.56 0.55
CA CYS A 85 -19.06 21.11 0.50
C CYS A 85 -17.77 20.72 1.22
N ALA A 86 -16.78 21.63 1.31
CA ALA A 86 -15.44 21.31 1.81
C ALA A 86 -15.44 20.74 3.25
N ALA A 87 -16.15 21.39 4.19
CA ALA A 87 -16.21 20.92 5.57
C ALA A 87 -16.95 19.57 5.72
N PRO A 88 -18.14 19.36 5.12
CA PRO A 88 -18.79 18.05 5.07
C PRO A 88 -17.93 16.95 4.46
N MET A 89 -17.29 17.20 3.31
CA MET A 89 -16.40 16.24 2.65
C MET A 89 -15.23 15.86 3.55
N ARG A 90 -14.58 16.84 4.18
CA ARG A 90 -13.50 16.58 5.14
C ARG A 90 -13.98 15.69 6.28
N ASN A 91 -15.15 15.98 6.86
CA ASN A 91 -15.71 15.18 7.94
C ASN A 91 -15.99 13.73 7.51
N GLN A 92 -16.49 13.53 6.30
CA GLN A 92 -16.72 12.19 5.74
C GLN A 92 -15.41 11.42 5.50
N LEU A 93 -14.38 12.08 4.95
CA LEU A 93 -13.06 11.48 4.75
C LEU A 93 -12.41 11.10 6.09
N VAL A 94 -12.48 12.01 7.07
CA VAL A 94 -11.99 11.77 8.44
C VAL A 94 -12.77 10.64 9.12
N GLY A 95 -14.09 10.57 8.94
CA GLY A 95 -14.94 9.51 9.48
C GLY A 95 -14.62 8.14 8.89
N HIS A 96 -14.30 8.07 7.60
CA HIS A 96 -13.95 6.83 6.93
C HIS A 96 -12.52 6.34 7.22
N PHE A 97 -11.52 7.22 7.11
CA PHE A 97 -10.12 6.83 7.29
C PHE A 97 -9.66 6.86 8.77
N GLY A 98 -10.40 7.55 9.62
CA GLY A 98 -9.96 7.94 10.96
C GLY A 98 -9.09 9.19 10.93
N LYS A 99 -9.17 9.99 12.00
CA LYS A 99 -8.47 11.28 12.14
C LYS A 99 -6.95 11.14 11.94
N THR A 100 -6.33 10.15 12.59
CA THR A 100 -4.88 9.94 12.51
C THR A 100 -4.43 9.65 11.08
N THR A 101 -5.06 8.69 10.41
CA THR A 101 -4.72 8.29 9.04
C THR A 101 -4.94 9.43 8.05
N TYR A 102 -6.08 10.14 8.17
CA TYR A 102 -6.37 11.31 7.33
C TYR A 102 -5.24 12.34 7.38
N TYR A 103 -4.78 12.69 8.59
CA TYR A 103 -3.72 13.68 8.74
C TYR A 103 -2.32 13.15 8.37
N ARG A 104 -2.09 11.83 8.41
CA ARG A 104 -0.87 11.22 7.83
C ARG A 104 -0.87 11.34 6.31
N PHE A 105 -2.01 11.12 5.64
CA PHE A 105 -2.14 11.42 4.20
C PHE A 105 -1.88 12.90 3.92
N TYR A 106 -2.44 13.80 4.73
CA TYR A 106 -2.26 15.26 4.58
C TYR A 106 -0.79 15.70 4.65
N ARG A 107 0.00 15.08 5.54
CA ARG A 107 1.44 15.35 5.71
C ARG A 107 2.35 14.48 4.83
N GLN A 108 1.78 13.63 3.97
CA GLN A 108 2.51 12.67 3.14
C GLN A 108 3.33 11.63 3.94
N GLU A 109 2.95 11.36 5.18
CA GLU A 109 3.56 10.33 6.04
C GLU A 109 3.07 8.93 5.71
N GLN A 110 1.93 8.83 5.00
CA GLN A 110 1.34 7.57 4.57
C GLN A 110 0.77 7.73 3.15
N GLY A 111 0.93 6.68 2.34
CA GLY A 111 0.43 6.66 0.96
C GLY A 111 -1.04 6.26 0.87
N LEU A 112 -1.73 6.82 -0.12
CA LEU A 112 -3.08 6.43 -0.53
C LEU A 112 -2.99 5.31 -1.55
N PHE A 113 -3.20 4.07 -1.11
CA PHE A 113 -3.30 2.92 -1.99
C PHE A 113 -4.55 2.99 -2.89
N PRO A 114 -4.62 2.22 -3.99
CA PRO A 114 -5.70 2.33 -4.98
C PRO A 114 -7.12 2.31 -4.40
N LYS A 115 -7.37 1.49 -3.37
CA LYS A 115 -8.67 1.45 -2.67
C LYS A 115 -9.02 2.78 -1.99
N ALA A 116 -8.05 3.42 -1.32
CA ALA A 116 -8.24 4.72 -0.69
C ALA A 116 -8.44 5.84 -1.74
N GLN A 117 -7.67 5.80 -2.84
CA GLN A 117 -7.86 6.74 -3.95
C GLN A 117 -9.25 6.59 -4.58
N ALA A 118 -9.70 5.37 -4.82
CA ALA A 118 -11.04 5.08 -5.35
C ALA A 118 -12.13 5.61 -4.43
N TYR A 119 -11.98 5.45 -3.11
CA TYR A 119 -12.92 6.02 -2.15
C TYR A 119 -12.96 7.56 -2.23
N ILE A 120 -11.81 8.24 -2.30
CA ILE A 120 -11.79 9.70 -2.46
C ILE A 120 -12.50 10.13 -3.76
N ARG A 121 -12.26 9.43 -4.88
CA ARG A 121 -12.99 9.68 -6.14
C ARG A 121 -14.49 9.50 -5.98
N GLN A 122 -14.91 8.46 -5.25
CA GLN A 122 -16.33 8.23 -4.96
C GLN A 122 -16.93 9.38 -4.15
N VAL A 123 -16.23 9.89 -3.14
CA VAL A 123 -16.69 11.05 -2.35
C VAL A 123 -16.83 12.27 -3.25
N PHE A 124 -15.89 12.56 -4.15
CA PHE A 124 -16.02 13.67 -5.09
C PHE A 124 -17.31 13.57 -5.94
N LYS A 125 -17.57 12.38 -6.48
CA LYS A 125 -18.80 12.10 -7.25
C LYS A 125 -20.07 12.28 -6.42
N GLN A 126 -20.07 11.88 -5.14
CA GLN A 126 -21.22 12.06 -4.24
C GLN A 126 -21.58 13.53 -4.01
N TYR A 127 -20.58 14.42 -4.03
CA TYR A 127 -20.80 15.87 -3.89
C TYR A 127 -20.98 16.58 -5.24
N GLY A 128 -21.16 15.83 -6.34
CA GLY A 128 -21.40 16.39 -7.67
C GLY A 128 -20.17 17.06 -8.29
N ILE A 129 -18.97 16.72 -7.84
CA ILE A 129 -17.72 17.26 -8.36
C ILE A 129 -17.24 16.35 -9.49
N ALA A 130 -17.25 16.87 -10.71
CA ALA A 130 -16.84 16.14 -11.91
C ALA A 130 -15.32 16.05 -12.07
N GLU A 131 -14.58 16.97 -11.45
CA GLU A 131 -13.12 16.99 -11.51
C GLU A 131 -12.52 15.80 -10.73
N GLU A 132 -11.48 15.19 -11.30
CA GLU A 132 -10.73 14.16 -10.60
C GLU A 132 -9.94 14.76 -9.42
N PRO A 133 -9.89 14.06 -8.26
CA PRO A 133 -9.09 14.50 -7.13
C PRO A 133 -7.61 14.57 -7.52
N LYS A 134 -7.00 15.73 -7.27
CA LYS A 134 -5.58 15.96 -7.49
C LYS A 134 -4.81 15.64 -6.21
N PHE A 135 -3.77 14.83 -6.35
CA PHE A 135 -2.82 14.50 -5.30
C PHE A 135 -1.46 15.13 -5.63
N GLU A 136 -0.62 15.33 -4.63
CA GLU A 136 0.61 16.11 -4.72
C GLU A 136 1.73 15.35 -5.45
N ARG A 137 1.82 14.02 -5.28
CA ARG A 137 2.76 13.17 -6.03
C ARG A 137 2.29 11.71 -6.09
N TYR A 138 2.99 10.92 -6.90
CA TYR A 138 2.77 9.48 -7.04
C TYR A 138 4.08 8.69 -6.90
N SER A 139 3.99 7.44 -6.46
CA SER A 139 5.08 6.46 -6.49
C SER A 139 4.54 5.05 -6.80
N GLU A 140 5.44 4.12 -7.09
CA GLU A 140 5.12 2.70 -7.33
C GLU A 140 5.56 1.87 -6.11
N GLU A 141 4.60 1.39 -5.33
CA GLU A 141 4.85 0.68 -4.07
C GLU A 141 4.25 -0.73 -4.09
N TYR A 142 4.85 -1.67 -3.37
CA TYR A 142 4.25 -2.99 -3.16
C TYR A 142 3.06 -2.92 -2.20
N SER A 143 2.00 -3.66 -2.52
CA SER A 143 0.85 -3.85 -1.61
C SER A 143 1.09 -5.05 -0.70
N TYR A 144 1.24 -4.80 0.60
CA TYR A 144 1.40 -5.82 1.63
C TYR A 144 0.09 -6.18 2.35
N ASN A 145 -1.02 -5.48 2.06
CA ASN A 145 -2.29 -5.55 2.81
C ASN A 145 -3.47 -6.15 2.02
N ASP A 146 -3.21 -7.23 1.31
CA ASP A 146 -4.22 -8.01 0.56
C ASP A 146 -4.36 -9.40 1.18
#